data_AF-A0A159Z7I0-F1
#
_entry.id   AF-A0A159Z7I0-F1
#
_cell.length_a   1.000
_cell.length_b   1.000
_cell.length_c   1.000
_cell.angle_alpha   90.00
_cell.angle_beta   90.00
_cell.angle_gamma   90.00
#
_symmetry.space_group_name_H-M   'P 1'
#
loop_
_entity.id
_entity.type
_entity.pdbx_description
1 polymer ?
#
loop_
_entity_poly.entity_id
_entity_poly.type
_entity_poly.pdbx_seq_one_letter_code
_entity_poly.pdbx_strand_id
1 'polypeptide(L)'
;MLQISPEKIAHVIVRARELDAKVGSWDSPGDSVDSDSILEARSGDATEQELRAFIGGLNVDEQASLVAVMWIGRETYGADELDEAIETARAEASAPTADYLLGVPLLADYLEDGLDALGISVEDAEGGIL
;
A
#
# COMPACT_ATOMS: atom_id res chain seq x y z
N MET A 1 5.76 -4.81 17.87
CA MET A 1 4.27 -5.03 17.83
C MET A 1 3.64 -4.08 16.82
N LEU A 2 2.76 -4.57 15.93
CA LEU A 2 2.06 -3.75 14.93
C LEU A 2 1.33 -2.57 15.60
N GLN A 3 1.62 -1.34 15.18
CA GLN A 3 0.94 -0.13 15.67
C GLN A 3 -0.23 0.29 14.77
N ILE A 4 -0.45 -0.44 13.68
CA ILE A 4 -1.56 -0.26 12.73
C ILE A 4 -2.49 -1.47 12.82
N SER A 5 -3.79 -1.28 12.63
CA SER A 5 -4.72 -2.41 12.57
C SER A 5 -4.61 -3.14 11.22
N PRO A 6 -4.75 -4.48 11.19
CA PRO A 6 -4.76 -5.25 9.95
C PRO A 6 -5.80 -4.75 8.93
N GLU A 7 -6.97 -4.32 9.40
CA GLU A 7 -8.05 -3.76 8.56
C GLU A 7 -7.58 -2.54 7.74
N LYS A 8 -6.75 -1.68 8.32
CA LYS A 8 -6.20 -0.51 7.61
C LYS A 8 -5.18 -0.92 6.57
N ILE A 9 -4.38 -1.97 6.84
CA ILE A 9 -3.44 -2.51 5.86
C ILE A 9 -4.23 -3.17 4.71
N ALA A 10 -5.25 -3.96 5.02
CA ALA A 10 -6.13 -4.56 4.01
C ALA A 10 -6.79 -3.50 3.12
N HIS A 11 -7.26 -2.40 3.70
CA HIS A 11 -7.77 -1.26 2.92
C HIS A 11 -6.72 -0.70 1.94
N VAL A 12 -5.47 -0.53 2.37
CA VAL A 12 -4.37 -0.09 1.50
C VAL A 12 -4.09 -1.10 0.39
N ILE A 13 -4.10 -2.41 0.69
CA ILE A 13 -3.90 -3.49 -0.30
C ILE A 13 -4.95 -3.42 -1.40
N VAL A 14 -6.23 -3.33 -1.05
CA VAL A 14 -7.33 -3.26 -2.03
C VAL A 14 -7.16 -2.05 -2.95
N ARG A 15 -6.93 -0.86 -2.37
CA ARG A 15 -6.75 0.38 -3.13
C ARG A 15 -5.50 0.36 -4.00
N ALA A 16 -4.40 -0.22 -3.51
CA ALA A 16 -3.16 -0.37 -4.26
C ALA A 16 -3.34 -1.33 -5.46
N ARG A 17 -4.10 -2.42 -5.30
CA ARG A 17 -4.44 -3.33 -6.42
C ARG A 17 -5.29 -2.64 -7.48
N GLU A 18 -6.29 -1.86 -7.06
CA GLU A 18 -7.12 -1.07 -7.98
C GLU A 18 -6.26 -0.08 -8.81
N LEU A 19 -5.26 0.53 -8.18
CA LEU A 19 -4.32 1.43 -8.84
C LEU A 19 -3.39 0.68 -9.82
N ASP A 20 -2.78 -0.42 -9.40
CA ASP A 20 -1.84 -1.21 -10.21
C ASP A 20 -2.52 -1.82 -11.46
N ALA A 21 -3.71 -2.41 -11.27
CA ALA A 21 -4.53 -2.91 -12.37
C ALA A 21 -4.86 -1.80 -13.39
N LYS A 22 -4.96 -0.54 -12.92
CA LYS A 22 -5.17 0.60 -13.80
C LYS A 22 -3.92 0.98 -14.56
N VAL A 23 -2.77 1.09 -13.90
CA VAL A 23 -1.47 1.46 -14.52
C VAL A 23 -1.10 0.46 -15.62
N GLY A 24 -1.26 -0.85 -15.39
CA GLY A 24 -1.02 -1.88 -16.41
C GLY A 24 -1.89 -1.73 -17.68
N SER A 25 -3.08 -1.13 -17.56
CA SER A 25 -3.98 -0.87 -18.69
C SER A 25 -3.48 0.24 -19.64
N TRP A 26 -2.57 1.10 -19.19
CA TRP A 26 -2.04 2.22 -19.97
C TRP A 26 -0.80 1.86 -20.83
N ASP A 27 -0.15 0.73 -20.56
CA ASP A 27 1.12 0.36 -21.21
C ASP A 27 0.94 -0.31 -22.60
N SER A 28 -0.30 -0.34 -23.12
CA SER A 28 -0.57 -0.81 -24.48
C SER A 28 -0.34 0.30 -25.50
N PRO A 29 0.67 0.20 -26.40
CA PRO A 29 0.92 1.22 -27.40
C PRO A 29 -0.12 1.11 -28.53
N GLY A 30 -1.21 1.83 -28.36
CA GLY A 30 -2.16 2.12 -29.42
C GLY A 30 -3.60 2.09 -28.96
N ASP A 31 -4.14 3.24 -28.56
CA ASP A 31 -5.46 3.60 -29.06
C ASP A 31 -5.73 5.10 -28.95
N SER A 32 -6.66 5.57 -29.78
CA SER A 32 -7.13 6.94 -29.86
C SER A 32 -7.62 7.48 -28.52
N VAL A 33 -7.51 8.80 -28.34
CA VAL A 33 -8.11 9.55 -27.22
C VAL A 33 -9.64 9.54 -27.31
N ASP A 34 -10.25 8.40 -27.04
CA ASP A 34 -11.68 8.27 -26.86
C ASP A 34 -12.11 8.82 -25.49
N SER A 35 -13.36 9.25 -25.35
CA SER A 35 -13.83 9.85 -24.09
C SER A 35 -13.78 8.89 -22.89
N ASP A 36 -13.74 7.58 -23.15
CA ASP A 36 -13.61 6.52 -22.15
C ASP A 36 -12.24 6.55 -21.47
N SER A 37 -11.14 6.69 -22.23
CA SER A 37 -9.78 6.76 -21.68
C SER A 37 -9.56 7.98 -20.78
N ILE A 38 -10.17 9.13 -21.11
CA ILE A 38 -10.12 10.33 -20.25
C ILE A 38 -10.85 10.10 -18.91
N LEU A 39 -12.00 9.43 -18.92
CA LEU A 39 -12.73 9.06 -17.70
C LEU A 39 -11.93 8.08 -16.84
N GLU A 40 -11.29 7.12 -17.50
CA GLU A 40 -10.43 6.13 -16.90
C GLU A 40 -9.18 6.72 -16.24
N ALA A 41 -8.52 7.71 -16.86
CA ALA A 41 -7.37 8.42 -16.28
C ALA A 41 -7.78 9.16 -15.01
N ARG A 42 -8.88 9.92 -15.12
CA ARG A 42 -9.41 10.73 -14.01
C ARG A 42 -9.84 9.87 -12.82
N SER A 43 -10.35 8.66 -13.05
CA SER A 43 -10.66 7.72 -11.97
C SER A 43 -9.39 7.17 -11.30
N GLY A 44 -8.33 6.87 -12.07
CA GLY A 44 -7.03 6.47 -11.51
C GLY A 44 -6.40 7.55 -10.64
N ASP A 45 -6.41 8.80 -11.12
CA ASP A 45 -5.99 9.98 -10.34
C ASP A 45 -6.79 10.13 -9.03
N ALA A 46 -8.08 9.79 -9.04
CA ALA A 46 -8.92 9.88 -7.86
C ALA A 46 -8.60 8.78 -6.83
N THR A 47 -8.40 7.54 -7.27
CA THR A 47 -8.01 6.42 -6.40
C THR A 47 -6.63 6.65 -5.78
N GLU A 48 -5.66 7.12 -6.58
CA GLU A 48 -4.32 7.46 -6.07
C GLU A 48 -4.41 8.58 -5.02
N GLN A 49 -5.17 9.64 -5.28
CA GLN A 49 -5.36 10.74 -4.33
C GLN A 49 -6.05 10.29 -3.03
N GLU A 50 -7.05 9.40 -3.12
CA GLU A 50 -7.72 8.84 -1.94
C GLU A 50 -6.75 8.00 -1.11
N LEU A 51 -6.01 7.09 -1.74
CA LEU A 51 -5.03 6.24 -1.07
C LEU A 51 -3.90 7.07 -0.44
N ARG A 52 -3.43 8.09 -1.15
CA ARG A 52 -2.46 9.04 -0.65
C ARG A 52 -2.97 9.79 0.59
N ALA A 53 -4.21 10.27 0.54
CA ALA A 53 -4.83 10.96 1.66
C ALA A 53 -5.05 10.03 2.85
N PHE A 54 -5.43 8.77 2.60
CA PHE A 54 -5.58 7.75 3.63
C PHE A 54 -4.26 7.49 4.36
N ILE A 55 -3.18 7.17 3.62
CA ILE A 55 -1.85 6.93 4.19
C ILE A 55 -1.33 8.18 4.91
N GLY A 56 -1.51 9.36 4.30
CA GLY A 56 -1.11 10.63 4.91
C GLY A 56 -1.90 11.01 6.16
N GLY A 57 -3.10 10.45 6.34
CA GLY A 57 -3.95 10.63 7.52
C GLY A 57 -3.64 9.69 8.68
N LEU A 58 -2.83 8.64 8.45
CA LEU A 58 -2.35 7.75 9.49
C LEU A 58 -1.41 8.48 10.46
N ASN A 59 -1.36 8.06 11.71
CA ASN A 59 -0.37 8.60 12.64
C ASN A 59 1.05 8.08 12.32
N VAL A 60 2.08 8.69 12.91
CA VAL A 60 3.49 8.37 12.60
C VAL A 60 3.83 6.90 12.85
N ASP A 61 3.31 6.31 13.93
CA ASP A 61 3.59 4.92 14.30
C ASP A 61 2.85 3.95 13.35
N GLU A 62 1.65 4.31 12.90
CA GLU A 62 0.90 3.58 11.88
C GLU A 62 1.60 3.61 10.52
N GLN A 63 2.09 4.78 10.10
CA GLN A 63 2.85 4.94 8.86
C GLN A 63 4.15 4.11 8.89
N ALA A 64 4.89 4.16 10.00
CA ALA A 64 6.10 3.37 10.18
C ALA A 64 5.79 1.85 10.16
N SER A 65 4.69 1.43 10.79
CA SER A 65 4.23 0.04 10.76
C SER A 65 3.87 -0.42 9.35
N LEU A 66 3.20 0.43 8.56
CA LEU A 66 2.83 0.11 7.19
C LEU A 66 4.08 -0.06 6.30
N VAL A 67 5.09 0.80 6.45
CA VAL A 67 6.38 0.66 5.77
C VAL A 67 7.11 -0.61 6.19
N ALA A 68 7.13 -0.92 7.48
CA ALA A 68 7.77 -2.13 8.00
C ALA A 68 7.13 -3.40 7.43
N VAL A 69 5.79 -3.47 7.37
CA VAL A 69 5.08 -4.61 6.75
C VAL A 69 5.46 -4.77 5.27
N MET A 70 5.50 -3.67 4.51
CA MET A 70 5.94 -3.71 3.12
C MET A 70 7.39 -4.20 2.99
N TRP A 71 8.31 -3.77 3.86
CA TRP A 71 9.68 -4.26 3.86
C TRP A 71 9.81 -5.74 4.21
N ILE A 72 8.95 -6.25 5.09
CA ILE A 72 8.90 -7.68 5.42
C ILE A 72 8.44 -8.50 4.21
N GLY A 73 7.38 -8.09 3.52
CA GLY A 73 6.94 -8.80 2.31
C GLY A 73 7.93 -8.71 1.16
N ARG A 74 8.79 -7.69 1.13
CA ARG A 74 9.93 -7.59 0.22
C ARG A 74 11.16 -8.37 0.69
N GLU A 75 11.07 -9.11 1.79
CA GLU A 75 12.16 -9.85 2.41
C GLU A 75 13.38 -8.96 2.76
N THR A 76 13.16 -7.66 2.98
CA THR A 76 14.21 -6.73 3.44
C THR A 76 14.47 -6.92 4.94
N TYR A 77 13.42 -7.27 5.69
CA TYR A 77 13.46 -7.67 7.10
C TYR A 77 12.68 -8.97 7.28
N GLY A 78 13.02 -9.76 8.29
CA GLY A 78 12.23 -10.90 8.75
C GLY A 78 11.02 -10.48 9.58
N ALA A 79 10.03 -11.38 9.71
CA ALA A 79 8.88 -11.20 10.60
C ALA A 79 9.29 -11.02 12.07
N ASP A 80 10.37 -11.68 12.49
CA ASP A 80 10.98 -11.53 13.81
C ASP A 80 11.74 -10.21 14.02
N GLU A 81 12.01 -9.46 12.94
CA GLU A 81 12.68 -8.16 12.94
C GLU A 81 11.69 -6.99 12.82
N LEU A 82 10.38 -7.25 12.98
CA LEU A 82 9.32 -6.24 12.82
C LEU A 82 9.58 -4.97 13.64
N ASP A 83 9.96 -5.09 14.91
CA ASP A 83 10.20 -3.92 15.76
C ASP A 83 11.39 -3.08 15.26
N GLU A 84 12.45 -3.71 14.76
CA GLU A 84 13.59 -3.03 14.15
C GLU A 84 13.20 -2.33 12.84
N ALA A 85 12.39 -2.99 12.01
CA ALA A 85 11.87 -2.42 10.78
C ALA A 85 11.00 -1.18 11.05
N ILE A 86 10.16 -1.21 12.10
CA ILE A 86 9.34 -0.06 12.51
C ILE A 86 10.23 1.11 12.99
N GLU A 87 11.22 0.83 13.84
CA GLU A 87 12.15 1.87 14.31
C GLU A 87 12.93 2.50 13.17
N THR A 88 13.38 1.69 12.21
CA THR A 88 14.10 2.15 11.03
C THR A 88 13.19 2.98 10.13
N ALA A 89 11.98 2.51 9.83
CA ALA A 89 11.00 3.25 9.03
C ALA A 89 10.70 4.62 9.65
N ARG A 90 10.57 4.69 10.98
CA ARG A 90 10.35 5.94 11.70
C ARG A 90 11.56 6.88 11.62
N ALA A 91 12.78 6.34 11.74
CA ALA A 91 14.00 7.13 11.67
C ALA A 91 14.27 7.67 10.24
N GLU A 92 13.94 6.89 9.22
CA GLU A 92 14.17 7.23 7.81
C GLU A 92 13.04 8.04 7.16
N ALA A 93 11.92 8.25 7.86
CA ALA A 93 10.75 9.01 7.41
C ALA A 93 11.07 10.51 7.21
N SER A 94 11.80 10.81 6.13
CA SER A 94 12.27 12.16 5.73
C SER A 94 11.41 12.80 4.64
N ALA A 95 10.52 12.00 4.02
CA ALA A 95 9.53 12.42 3.02
C ALA A 95 8.15 11.88 3.42
N PRO A 96 7.04 12.38 2.83
CA PRO A 96 5.72 11.85 3.11
C PRO A 96 5.65 10.35 2.81
N THR A 97 5.28 9.54 3.80
CA THR A 97 5.23 8.07 3.65
C THR A 97 4.33 7.63 2.50
N ALA A 98 3.26 8.39 2.24
CA ALA A 98 2.37 8.14 1.11
C ALA A 98 3.09 8.24 -0.25
N ASP A 99 3.99 9.21 -0.44
CA ASP A 99 4.81 9.30 -1.67
C ASP A 99 5.70 8.08 -1.83
N TYR A 100 6.35 7.69 -0.73
CA TYR A 100 7.26 6.56 -0.73
C TYR A 100 6.54 5.26 -1.10
N LEU A 101 5.44 4.95 -0.41
CA LEU A 101 4.68 3.72 -0.64
C LEU A 101 4.02 3.68 -2.01
N LEU A 102 3.39 4.78 -2.47
CA LEU A 102 2.77 4.83 -3.80
C LEU A 102 3.78 4.73 -4.95
N GLY A 103 5.06 5.05 -4.69
CA GLY A 103 6.14 4.82 -5.63
C GLY A 103 6.66 3.38 -5.67
N VAL A 104 6.20 2.49 -4.78
CA VAL A 104 6.60 1.08 -4.75
C VAL A 104 5.75 0.29 -5.75
N PRO A 105 6.35 -0.31 -6.79
CA PRO A 105 5.62 -1.21 -7.68
C PRO A 105 5.20 -2.47 -6.91
N LEU A 106 4.04 -3.04 -7.23
CA LEU A 106 3.51 -4.22 -6.53
C LEU A 106 3.35 -4.01 -5.01
N LEU A 107 3.05 -2.78 -4.59
CA LEU A 107 2.85 -2.43 -3.18
C LEU A 107 1.85 -3.38 -2.49
N ALA A 108 0.77 -3.72 -3.19
CA ALA A 108 -0.26 -4.59 -2.67
C ALA A 108 0.27 -5.99 -2.33
N ASP A 109 1.03 -6.60 -3.23
CA ASP A 109 1.62 -7.92 -3.06
C ASP A 109 2.58 -7.92 -1.86
N TYR A 110 3.46 -6.91 -1.75
CA TYR A 110 4.37 -6.83 -0.60
C TYR A 110 3.66 -6.62 0.74
N LEU A 111 2.54 -5.91 0.77
CA LEU A 111 1.78 -5.74 2.01
C LEU A 111 1.05 -7.02 2.41
N GLU A 112 0.54 -7.78 1.44
CA GLU A 112 -0.08 -9.09 1.67
C GLU A 112 0.95 -10.12 2.15
N ASP A 113 2.08 -10.25 1.45
CA ASP A 113 3.18 -11.13 1.84
C ASP A 113 3.72 -10.77 3.23
N GLY A 114 3.82 -9.47 3.54
CA GLY A 114 4.24 -8.99 4.84
C GLY A 114 3.25 -9.34 5.96
N LEU A 115 1.95 -9.26 5.70
CA LEU A 115 0.92 -9.70 6.65
C LEU A 115 0.94 -11.22 6.86
N ASP A 116 1.09 -12.00 5.80
CA ASP A 116 1.16 -13.46 5.88
C ASP A 116 2.41 -13.92 6.66
N ALA A 117 3.56 -13.28 6.42
CA ALA A 117 4.78 -13.51 7.19
C ALA A 117 4.61 -13.23 8.70
N LEU A 118 3.73 -12.29 9.06
CA LEU A 118 3.37 -11.97 10.44
C LEU A 118 2.27 -12.87 11.01
N GLY A 119 1.77 -13.83 10.22
CA GLY A 119 0.71 -14.76 10.60
C GLY A 119 -0.68 -14.13 10.59
N ILE A 120 -0.89 -13.05 9.83
CA ILE A 120 -2.15 -12.33 9.71
C ILE A 120 -2.68 -12.53 8.29
N SER A 121 -3.79 -13.24 8.13
CA SER A 121 -4.41 -13.41 6.81
C SER A 121 -5.16 -12.14 6.39
N VAL A 122 -4.96 -11.68 5.16
CA VAL A 122 -5.68 -10.53 4.59
C VAL A 122 -7.18 -10.75 4.60
N GLU A 123 -7.65 -11.98 4.29
CA GLU A 123 -9.08 -12.34 4.33
C GLU A 123 -9.72 -12.15 5.72
N ASP A 124 -8.97 -12.39 6.80
CA ASP A 124 -9.44 -12.19 8.18
C ASP A 124 -9.52 -10.69 8.51
N ALA A 125 -8.56 -9.91 7.99
CA ALA A 125 -8.54 -8.46 8.12
C ALA A 125 -9.62 -7.74 7.29
N GLU A 126 -10.02 -8.31 6.14
CA GLU A 126 -11.10 -7.77 5.30
C GLU A 126 -12.49 -8.09 5.86
N GLY A 127 -12.63 -9.18 6.64
CA GLY A 127 -13.90 -9.61 7.23
C GLY A 127 -14.57 -8.60 8.17
N GLY A 128 -13.85 -7.55 8.60
CA GLY A 128 -14.37 -6.43 9.39
C GLY A 128 -14.99 -5.27 8.59
N ILE A 129 -14.85 -5.27 7.26
CA ILE A 129 -15.18 -4.12 6.39
C ILE A 129 -16.57 -4.24 5.70
N LEU A 130 -17.34 -5.30 5.98
CA LEU A 130 -18.67 -5.55 5.38
C LEU A 130 -19.87 -5.10 6.24
#